data_AF-A0A3S4GLQ1-F1
#
_entry.id   AF-A0A3S4GLQ1-F1
#
_cell.length_a   1.000
_cell.length_b   1.000
_cell.length_c   1.000
_cell.angle_alpha   90.00
_cell.angle_beta   90.00
_cell.angle_gamma   90.00
#
_symmetry.space_group_name_H-M   'P 1'
#
loop_
_entity.id
_entity.type
_entity.pdbx_description
1 polymer ?
#
loop_
_entity_poly.entity_id
_entity_poly.type
_entity_poly.pdbx_seq_one_letter_code
_entity_poly.pdbx_strand_id
1 'polypeptide(L)'
;MMAGVDATDPEQIVGKGHNLIFRLLDELDATTTHHTQLAEMIEAHEEDPRRRAAMMKAIELPGRANVIKALATAFKTWNEAQAPEGKKAQRQANAEKVAAAGRFAPRGGPKLAVNNG
;
A
#
# COMPACT_ATOMS: atom_id res chain seq x y z
N MET A 1 -12.19 33.43 -5.13
CA MET A 1 -12.79 32.49 -4.17
C MET A 1 -12.15 31.13 -4.43
N MET A 2 -11.37 30.58 -3.49
CA MET A 2 -10.78 29.26 -3.68
C MET A 2 -11.87 28.20 -3.52
N ALA A 3 -12.05 27.36 -4.55
CA ALA A 3 -12.96 26.23 -4.51
C ALA A 3 -12.61 25.35 -3.31
N GLY A 4 -13.58 25.20 -2.40
CA GLY A 4 -13.42 24.35 -1.23
C GLY A 4 -13.18 22.93 -1.67
N VAL A 5 -12.20 22.27 -1.06
CA VAL A 5 -11.93 20.87 -1.32
C VAL A 5 -13.15 20.04 -0.96
N ASP A 6 -13.73 19.36 -1.93
CA ASP A 6 -14.78 18.38 -1.67
C ASP A 6 -14.12 17.11 -1.11
N ALA A 7 -14.36 16.83 0.17
CA ALA A 7 -13.81 15.66 0.85
C ALA A 7 -14.42 14.33 0.37
N THR A 8 -15.39 14.37 -0.55
CA THR A 8 -16.06 13.20 -1.10
C THR A 8 -15.67 12.88 -2.54
N ASP A 9 -14.95 13.76 -3.23
CA ASP A 9 -14.49 13.53 -4.60
C ASP A 9 -13.31 12.51 -4.62
N PRO A 10 -13.48 11.33 -5.24
CA PRO A 10 -12.45 10.30 -5.29
C PRO A 10 -11.12 10.77 -5.88
N GLU A 11 -11.14 11.64 -6.90
CA GLU A 11 -9.91 12.11 -7.53
C GLU A 11 -9.12 13.02 -6.58
N GLN A 12 -9.82 13.91 -5.88
CA GLN A 12 -9.22 14.80 -4.88
C GLN A 12 -8.69 14.02 -3.66
N ILE A 13 -9.40 12.97 -3.24
CA ILE A 13 -8.95 12.07 -2.16
C ILE A 13 -7.64 11.38 -2.55
N VAL A 14 -7.57 10.83 -3.76
CA VAL A 14 -6.35 10.13 -4.22
C VAL A 14 -5.19 11.11 -4.41
N GLY A 15 -5.42 12.29 -4.99
CA GLY A 15 -4.40 13.32 -5.12
C GLY A 15 -3.82 13.76 -3.76
N LYS A 16 -4.66 13.97 -2.76
CA LYS A 16 -4.22 14.23 -1.38
C LYS A 16 -3.43 13.08 -0.79
N GLY A 17 -3.86 11.86 -1.06
CA GLY A 17 -3.16 10.66 -0.66
C GLY A 17 -1.72 10.67 -1.18
N HIS A 18 -1.52 10.83 -2.48
CA HIS A 18 -0.18 10.88 -3.08
C HIS A 18 0.70 11.95 -2.42
N ASN A 19 0.16 13.16 -2.21
CA ASN A 19 0.88 14.24 -1.54
C ASN A 19 1.26 13.91 -0.09
N LEU A 20 0.47 13.10 0.61
CA LEU A 20 0.80 12.62 1.95
C LEU A 20 1.90 11.56 1.91
N ILE A 21 1.84 10.62 0.98
CA ILE A 21 2.88 9.58 0.81
C ILE A 21 4.24 10.23 0.55
N PHE A 22 4.33 11.22 -0.35
CA PHE A 22 5.61 11.87 -0.65
C PHE A 22 6.20 12.57 0.58
N ARG A 23 5.39 13.31 1.34
CA ARG A 23 5.86 13.94 2.59
C ARG A 23 6.35 12.92 3.62
N LEU A 24 5.68 11.77 3.73
CA LEU A 24 6.10 10.70 4.63
C LEU A 24 7.39 10.01 4.15
N LEU A 25 7.62 9.92 2.84
CA LEU A 25 8.87 9.42 2.28
C LEU A 25 10.03 10.39 2.57
N ASP A 26 9.80 11.70 2.44
CA ASP A 26 10.80 12.72 2.77
C ASP A 26 11.17 12.66 4.27
N GLU A 27 10.18 12.49 5.15
CA GLU A 27 10.42 12.33 6.60
C GLU A 27 11.22 11.06 6.92
N LEU A 28 10.92 9.96 6.23
CA LEU A 28 11.67 8.71 6.38
C LEU A 28 13.12 8.82 5.89
N ASP A 29 13.34 9.56 4.80
CA ASP A 29 14.68 9.86 4.29
C ASP A 29 15.45 10.71 5.31
N ALA A 30 14.85 11.78 5.83
CA ALA A 30 15.44 12.61 6.87
C ALA A 30 15.78 11.79 8.12
N THR A 31 14.88 10.93 8.59
CA THR A 31 15.10 10.07 9.76
C THR A 31 16.22 9.05 9.51
N THR A 32 16.37 8.57 8.27
CA THR A 32 17.43 7.64 7.88
C THR A 32 18.78 8.35 7.81
N THR A 33 18.83 9.52 7.18
CA THR A 33 20.02 10.36 7.03
C THR A 33 20.56 10.85 8.37
N HIS A 34 19.65 11.28 9.25
CA HIS A 34 20.00 11.87 10.54
C HIS A 34 19.86 10.90 11.73
N HIS A 35 19.80 9.59 11.48
CA HIS A 35 19.51 8.59 12.51
C HIS A 35 20.42 8.71 13.75
N THR A 36 21.74 8.81 13.55
CA THR A 36 22.71 8.91 14.65
C THR A 36 22.52 10.20 15.45
N GLN A 37 22.33 11.34 14.77
CA GLN A 37 22.12 12.65 15.40
C GLN A 37 20.83 12.65 16.23
N LEU A 38 19.76 12.04 15.71
CA LEU A 38 18.50 11.88 16.43
C LEU A 38 18.67 11.01 17.67
N ALA A 39 19.40 9.89 17.56
CA ALA A 39 19.68 9.02 18.71
C ALA A 39 20.47 9.77 19.79
N GLU A 40 21.51 10.50 19.42
CA GLU A 40 22.31 11.33 20.34
C GLU A 40 21.46 12.40 21.03
N MET A 41 20.60 13.09 20.29
CA MET A 41 19.69 14.10 20.86
C MET A 41 18.69 13.48 21.85
N ILE A 42 18.14 12.30 21.53
CA ILE A 42 17.21 11.58 22.41
C ILE A 42 17.92 11.16 23.69
N GLU A 43 19.14 10.64 23.60
CA GLU A 43 19.95 10.26 24.76
C GLU A 43 20.32 11.45 25.64
N ALA A 44 20.66 12.59 25.03
CA ALA A 44 21.09 13.79 25.74
C ALA A 44 19.95 14.55 26.44
N HIS A 45 18.72 14.50 25.91
CA HIS A 45 17.63 15.39 26.33
C HIS A 45 16.39 14.70 26.91
N GLU A 46 16.22 13.38 26.74
CA GLU A 46 15.07 12.67 27.32
C GLU A 46 15.45 11.91 28.59
N GLU A 47 15.07 12.49 29.73
CA GLU A 47 15.33 11.94 31.05
C GLU A 47 14.42 10.75 31.38
N ASP A 48 13.16 10.77 30.91
CA ASP A 48 12.22 9.71 31.21
C ASP A 48 12.59 8.45 30.40
N PRO A 49 12.92 7.33 31.08
CA PRO A 49 13.42 6.15 30.40
C PRO A 49 12.37 5.49 29.49
N ARG A 50 11.08 5.65 29.77
CA ARG A 50 10.00 5.10 28.93
C ARG A 50 9.82 5.95 27.67
N ARG A 51 9.82 7.28 27.80
CA ARG A 51 9.76 8.17 26.65
C ARG A 51 11.01 8.02 25.78
N ARG A 52 12.20 7.94 26.38
CA ARG A 52 13.45 7.70 25.66
C ARG A 52 13.38 6.41 24.85
N ALA A 53 12.96 5.30 25.48
CA ALA A 53 12.81 4.02 24.79
C ALA A 53 11.78 4.09 23.64
N ALA A 54 10.66 4.80 23.83
CA ALA A 54 9.65 4.97 22.78
C ALA A 54 10.18 5.80 21.60
N MET A 55 10.94 6.88 21.86
CA MET A 55 11.55 7.71 20.82
C MET A 55 12.65 6.95 20.07
N MET A 56 13.52 6.24 20.78
CA MET A 56 14.51 5.35 20.17
C MET A 56 13.84 4.33 19.27
N LYS A 57 12.71 3.76 19.72
CA LYS A 57 11.91 2.82 18.95
C LYS A 57 11.34 3.41 17.66
N ALA A 58 10.91 4.66 17.69
CA ALA A 58 10.37 5.34 16.52
C ALA A 58 11.42 5.55 15.42
N ILE A 59 12.68 5.75 15.80
CA ILE A 59 13.77 6.00 14.84
C ILE A 59 14.52 4.73 14.43
N GLU A 60 14.15 3.52 14.87
CA GLU A 60 14.87 2.29 14.52
C GLU A 60 14.68 1.90 13.05
N LEU A 61 15.69 1.26 12.47
CA LEU A 61 15.63 0.76 11.09
C LEU A 61 14.43 -0.16 10.81
N PRO A 62 14.08 -1.14 11.66
CA PRO A 62 12.92 -1.99 11.43
C PRO A 62 11.60 -1.20 11.38
N GLY A 63 11.47 -0.18 12.24
CA GLY A 63 10.33 0.73 12.23
C GLY A 63 10.20 1.44 10.88
N ARG A 64 11.29 2.07 10.42
CA ARG A 64 11.34 2.78 9.14
C ARG A 64 11.04 1.87 7.95
N ALA A 65 11.62 0.68 7.91
CA ALA A 65 11.38 -0.30 6.83
C ALA A 65 9.91 -0.72 6.75
N ASN A 66 9.24 -0.91 7.89
CA ASN A 66 7.82 -1.24 7.93
C ASN A 66 6.94 -0.10 7.42
N VAL A 67 7.27 1.16 7.75
CA VAL A 67 6.55 2.34 7.22
C VAL A 67 6.72 2.42 5.70
N ILE A 68 7.93 2.25 5.16
CA ILE A 68 8.19 2.23 3.71
C ILE A 68 7.31 1.17 3.02
N LYS A 69 7.25 -0.04 3.57
CA LYS A 69 6.42 -1.14 3.02
C LYS A 69 4.92 -0.78 3.03
N ALA A 70 4.44 -0.13 4.09
CA ALA A 70 3.06 0.31 4.19
C ALA A 70 2.75 1.40 3.14
N LEU A 71 3.64 2.38 2.97
CA LEU A 71 3.51 3.44 1.97
C LEU A 71 3.52 2.88 0.54
N ALA A 72 4.42 1.94 0.24
CA ALA A 72 4.46 1.27 -1.07
C ALA A 72 3.16 0.52 -1.37
N THR A 73 2.58 -0.13 -0.35
CA THR A 73 1.28 -0.80 -0.46
C THR A 73 0.16 0.20 -0.73
N ALA A 74 0.09 1.28 0.04
CA ALA A 74 -0.91 2.34 -0.15
C ALA A 74 -0.81 2.97 -1.55
N PHE A 75 0.41 3.28 -2.00
CA PHE A 75 0.67 3.83 -3.33
C PHE A 75 0.18 2.89 -4.44
N LYS A 76 0.45 1.58 -4.32
CA LYS A 76 -0.06 0.58 -5.26
C LYS A 76 -1.60 0.56 -5.28
N THR A 77 -2.23 0.52 -4.11
CA THR A 77 -3.70 0.46 -4.00
C THR A 77 -4.36 1.68 -4.65
N TRP A 78 -3.83 2.88 -4.44
CA TRP A 78 -4.38 4.09 -5.05
C TRP A 78 -4.17 4.17 -6.56
N ASN A 79 -3.01 3.73 -7.06
CA ASN A 79 -2.80 3.63 -8.50
C ASN A 79 -3.72 2.59 -9.16
N GLU A 80 -4.03 1.49 -8.46
CA GLU A 80 -5.02 0.51 -8.93
C GLU A 80 -6.46 1.02 -8.85
N ALA A 81 -6.75 1.99 -7.97
CA ALA A 81 -8.06 2.65 -7.91
C ALA A 81 -8.26 3.66 -9.06
N GLN A 82 -7.20 4.32 -9.52
CA GLN A 82 -7.23 5.22 -10.68
C GLN A 82 -7.09 4.50 -12.03
N ALA A 83 -6.83 3.19 -12.04
CA ALA A 83 -6.71 2.45 -13.28
C ALA A 83 -8.07 2.46 -14.02
N PRO A 84 -8.11 2.83 -15.32
CA PRO A 84 -9.38 2.91 -16.06
C PRO A 84 -10.18 1.61 -15.95
N GLU A 85 -11.51 1.75 -15.82
CA GLU A 85 -12.46 0.64 -15.82
C GLU A 85 -12.22 -0.24 -17.04
N GLY A 86 -11.52 -1.34 -16.83
CA GLY A 86 -10.98 -2.13 -17.93
C GLY A 86 -9.72 -2.86 -17.55
N LYS A 87 -8.76 -2.25 -16.83
CA LYS A 87 -7.54 -2.96 -16.39
C LYS A 87 -7.84 -4.05 -15.36
N LYS A 88 -8.74 -3.79 -14.41
CA LYS A 88 -9.21 -4.81 -13.45
C LYS A 88 -10.00 -5.91 -14.18
N ALA A 89 -10.94 -5.54 -15.04
CA ALA A 89 -11.69 -6.49 -15.86
C ALA A 89 -10.78 -7.33 -16.78
N GLN A 90 -9.72 -6.74 -17.33
CA GLN A 90 -8.75 -7.41 -18.19
C GLN A 90 -7.81 -8.32 -17.40
N ARG A 91 -7.40 -7.93 -16.18
CA ARG A 91 -6.68 -8.82 -15.26
C ARG A 91 -7.53 -10.01 -14.86
N GLN A 92 -8.80 -9.79 -14.57
CA GLN A 92 -9.75 -10.84 -14.23
C GLN A 92 -10.02 -11.77 -15.42
N ALA A 93 -10.30 -11.21 -16.61
CA ALA A 93 -10.47 -11.99 -17.83
C ALA A 93 -9.19 -12.79 -18.19
N ASN A 94 -8.00 -12.25 -17.95
CA ASN A 94 -6.75 -12.98 -18.14
C ASN A 94 -6.58 -14.10 -17.10
N ALA A 95 -6.92 -13.85 -15.83
CA ALA A 95 -6.89 -14.87 -14.78
C ALA A 95 -7.88 -16.00 -15.08
N GLU A 96 -9.09 -15.68 -15.53
CA GLU A 96 -10.12 -16.64 -15.96
C GLU A 96 -9.66 -17.44 -17.18
N LYS A 97 -9.04 -16.81 -18.19
CA LYS A 97 -8.46 -17.51 -19.34
C LYS A 97 -7.37 -18.50 -18.93
N VAL A 98 -6.48 -18.11 -18.02
CA VAL A 98 -5.41 -18.99 -17.50
C VAL A 98 -5.99 -20.10 -16.63
N ALA A 99 -7.02 -19.83 -15.83
CA ALA A 99 -7.72 -20.85 -15.03
C ALA A 99 -8.50 -21.85 -15.92
N ALA A 100 -9.02 -21.39 -17.06
CA ALA A 100 -9.75 -22.21 -18.02
C ALA A 100 -8.81 -23.01 -18.97
N ALA A 101 -7.53 -22.63 -19.08
CA ALA A 101 -6.57 -23.26 -19.98
C ALA A 101 -5.30 -23.71 -19.24
N GLY A 102 -5.13 -25.01 -19.08
CA GLY A 102 -3.89 -25.61 -18.56
C GLY A 102 -4.11 -26.82 -17.68
N ARG A 103 -3.04 -27.24 -16.98
CA ARG A 103 -2.99 -28.43 -16.10
C ARG A 103 -4.00 -28.39 -14.94
N PHE A 104 -4.51 -27.21 -14.57
CA PHE A 104 -5.46 -27.00 -13.48
C PHE A 104 -6.88 -26.61 -13.95
N ALA A 105 -7.18 -26.74 -15.24
CA ALA A 105 -8.52 -26.47 -15.74
C ALA A 105 -9.55 -27.41 -15.06
N PRO A 106 -10.73 -26.89 -14.65
CA PRO A 106 -11.75 -27.72 -14.04
C PRO A 106 -12.17 -28.83 -15.01
N ARG A 107 -12.05 -30.10 -14.57
CA ARG A 107 -12.44 -31.25 -15.38
C ARG A 107 -13.94 -31.17 -15.67
N GLY A 108 -14.30 -31.27 -16.96
CA GLY A 108 -15.70 -31.36 -17.37
C GLY A 108 -16.41 -32.50 -16.65
N GLY A 109 -17.57 -32.20 -16.06
CA GLY A 109 -18.38 -33.18 -15.35
C GLY A 109 -18.83 -34.34 -16.25
N PRO A 110 -19.24 -35.48 -15.66
CA PRO A 110 -19.64 -36.67 -16.42
C PRO A 110 -20.81 -36.34 -17.35
N LYS A 111 -20.69 -36.74 -18.62
CA LYS A 111 -21.76 -36.63 -19.61
C LYS A 111 -22.81 -37.72 -19.34
N LEU A 112 -24.08 -37.33 -19.22
CA LEU A 112 -25.20 -38.26 -19.15
C LEU A 112 -25.29 -39.04 -20.46
N ALA A 113 -25.21 -40.37 -20.38
CA ALA A 113 -25.09 -41.25 -21.54
C ALA A 113 -26.44 -41.60 -22.20
N VAL A 114 -27.56 -41.01 -21.77
CA VAL A 114 -28.89 -41.34 -22.30
C VAL A 114 -29.74 -40.10 -22.47
N ASN A 115 -30.18 -39.87 -23.71
CA ASN A 115 -31.22 -38.94 -24.10
C ASN A 115 -32.45 -39.81 -24.43
N ASN A 116 -33.44 -39.83 -23.53
CA ASN A 116 -34.69 -40.57 -23.76
C ASN A 116 -35.69 -39.65 -24.49
N GLY A 117 -35.37 -39.33 -25.74
CA GLY A 117 -36.29 -38.75 -26.71
C GLY A 117 -36.99 -39.81 -27.53
#